data_AF-A0AAW1D3T9-F1
#
_entry.id   AF-A0AAW1D3T9-F1
#
_cell.length_a   1.000
_cell.length_b   1.000
_cell.length_c   1.000
_cell.angle_alpha   90.00
_cell.angle_beta   90.00
_cell.angle_gamma   90.00
#
_symmetry.space_group_name_H-M   'P 1'
#
loop_
_entity.id
_entity.type
_entity.pdbx_description
1 polymer ?
#
loop_
_entity_poly.entity_id
_entity_poly.type
_entity_poly.pdbx_seq_one_letter_code
_entity_poly.pdbx_strand_id
1 'polypeptide(L)'
;MCTICNVMEEETLEHFLFVCPAYSSIRLNYIKKYIINVTSDQRLIKLLKIDAKQKVKDLFNYCVSALKIRAFIVNKQTFVSNSVYEIDNVNYMN
;
A
#
# COMPACT_ATOMS: atom_id res chain seq x y z
N MET A 1 -7.62 0.33 -10.31
CA MET A 1 -6.55 1.33 -10.09
C MET A 1 -6.24 1.41 -8.59
N CYS A 2 -4.97 1.46 -8.19
CA CYS A 2 -4.57 1.57 -6.78
C CYS A 2 -4.97 2.95 -6.23
N THR A 3 -5.84 2.96 -5.23
CA THR A 3 -6.36 4.19 -4.60
C THR A 3 -5.39 4.80 -3.59
N ILE A 4 -4.28 4.10 -3.33
CA ILE A 4 -3.33 4.44 -2.26
C ILE A 4 -2.10 5.16 -2.81
N CYS A 5 -1.81 5.01 -4.09
CA CYS A 5 -0.72 5.72 -4.75
C CYS A 5 -1.19 6.40 -6.03
N ASN A 6 -0.43 7.39 -6.49
CA ASN A 6 -0.75 8.14 -7.70
C ASN A 6 -0.16 7.52 -8.98
N VAL A 7 0.26 6.25 -8.90
CA VAL A 7 0.70 5.50 -10.09
C VAL A 7 -0.55 4.84 -10.62
N MET A 8 -0.90 5.11 -11.88
CA MET A 8 -2.14 4.66 -12.53
C MET A 8 -2.15 3.15 -12.84
N GLU A 9 -1.70 2.34 -11.88
CA GLU A 9 -1.61 0.89 -11.99
C GLU A 9 -2.77 0.21 -11.26
N GLU A 10 -3.06 -1.02 -11.64
CA GLU A 10 -4.03 -1.85 -10.95
C GLU A 10 -3.53 -2.27 -9.56
N GLU A 11 -4.46 -2.36 -8.61
CA GLU A 11 -4.14 -2.86 -7.28
C GLU A 11 -4.07 -4.38 -7.28
N THR A 12 -2.94 -4.90 -7.78
CA THR A 12 -2.61 -6.32 -7.70
C THR A 12 -1.81 -6.64 -6.44
N LEU A 13 -1.69 -7.92 -6.11
CA LEU A 13 -0.82 -8.37 -5.02
C LEU A 13 0.65 -7.98 -5.27
N GLU A 14 1.09 -8.02 -6.52
CA GLU A 14 2.42 -7.57 -6.95
C GLU A 14 2.60 -6.07 -6.72
N HIS A 15 1.61 -5.26 -7.11
CA HIS A 15 1.66 -3.83 -6.86
C HIS A 15 1.71 -3.53 -5.36
N PHE A 16 0.84 -4.17 -4.57
CA PHE A 16 0.82 -4.03 -3.11
C PHE A 16 2.19 -4.38 -2.50
N LEU A 17 2.72 -5.58 -2.78
CA LEU A 17 3.94 -6.10 -2.15
C LEU A 17 5.22 -5.47 -2.66
N PHE A 18 5.31 -5.06 -3.93
CA PHE A 18 6.60 -4.76 -4.57
C PHE A 18 6.70 -3.39 -5.22
N VAL A 19 5.61 -2.82 -5.71
CA VAL A 19 5.66 -1.63 -6.57
C VAL A 19 5.20 -0.38 -5.84
N CYS A 20 4.02 -0.43 -5.20
CA CYS A 20 3.31 0.72 -4.63
C CYS A 20 4.26 1.64 -3.85
N PRO A 21 4.46 2.90 -4.27
CA PRO A 21 5.38 3.83 -3.63
C PRO A 21 5.00 4.18 -2.20
N ALA A 22 3.69 4.22 -1.89
CA ALA A 22 3.17 4.49 -0.55
C ALA A 22 3.66 3.48 0.50
N TYR A 23 4.00 2.26 0.06
CA TYR A 23 4.50 1.20 0.93
C TYR A 23 6.03 1.04 0.87
N SER A 24 6.76 1.93 0.20
CA SER A 24 8.23 1.82 0.01
C SER A 24 9.00 1.67 1.31
N SER A 25 8.72 2.52 2.30
CA SER A 25 9.42 2.51 3.60
C SER A 25 9.16 1.23 4.39
N ILE A 26 7.90 0.79 4.47
CA ILE A 26 7.57 -0.46 5.18
C ILE A 26 8.06 -1.70 4.41
N ARG A 27 8.11 -1.63 3.07
CA ARG A 27 8.68 -2.69 2.23
C ARG A 27 10.16 -2.88 2.49
N LEU A 28 10.90 -1.77 2.60
CA LEU A 28 12.32 -1.77 2.97
C LEU A 28 12.55 -2.46 4.33
N ASN A 29 11.71 -2.15 5.32
CA ASN A 29 11.87 -2.63 6.69
C ASN A 29 11.55 -4.12 6.86
N TYR A 30 10.50 -4.62 6.20
CA TYR A 30 9.98 -5.96 6.48
C TYR A 30 10.32 -7.00 5.40
N ILE A 31 10.12 -6.68 4.12
CA ILE A 31 10.06 -7.72 3.07
C ILE A 31 11.20 -7.65 2.04
N LYS A 32 11.86 -6.49 1.85
CA LYS A 32 12.90 -6.32 0.81
C LYS A 32 14.03 -7.34 0.95
N LYS A 33 14.42 -7.68 2.18
CA LYS A 33 15.47 -8.67 2.46
C LYS A 33 15.18 -10.08 1.90
N TYR A 34 13.92 -10.44 1.65
CA TYR A 34 13.55 -11.75 1.12
C TYR A 34 13.56 -11.84 -0.41
N ILE A 35 13.65 -10.71 -1.09
CA ILE A 35 13.55 -10.61 -2.56
C ILE A 35 14.82 -10.03 -3.20
N ILE A 36 15.93 -9.95 -2.45
CA ILE A 36 17.24 -9.52 -2.97
C ILE A 36 17.71 -10.49 -4.05
N ASN A 37 18.21 -9.95 -5.17
CA ASN A 37 18.78 -10.68 -6.32
C ASN A 37 17.79 -11.68 -6.97
N VAL A 38 16.52 -11.29 -7.09
CA VAL A 38 15.46 -12.15 -7.62
C VAL A 38 14.79 -11.46 -8.80
N THR A 39 14.62 -12.21 -9.89
CA THR A 39 13.88 -11.76 -11.07
C THR A 39 12.43 -11.45 -10.70
N SER A 40 11.81 -10.51 -11.40
CA SER A 40 10.40 -10.09 -11.20
C SER A 40 9.49 -11.29 -10.91
N ASP A 41 9.54 -12.29 -11.80
CA ASP A 41 8.59 -13.39 -11.86
C ASP A 41 8.73 -14.39 -10.69
N GLN A 42 9.87 -14.36 -9.98
CA GLN A 42 10.14 -15.25 -8.85
C GLN A 42 9.93 -14.58 -7.50
N ARG A 43 9.75 -13.25 -7.44
CA ARG A 43 9.69 -12.50 -6.17
C ARG A 43 8.51 -12.94 -5.32
N LEU A 44 7.34 -13.11 -5.92
CA LEU A 44 6.14 -13.52 -5.20
C LEU A 44 6.32 -14.92 -4.59
N ILE A 45 6.77 -15.88 -5.40
CA ILE A 45 7.02 -17.26 -4.94
C ILE A 45 8.06 -17.27 -3.83
N LYS A 46 9.18 -16.56 -4.00
CA LYS A 46 10.24 -16.52 -2.98
C LYS A 46 9.78 -15.86 -1.70
N LEU A 47 8.97 -14.80 -1.78
CA LEU A 47 8.44 -14.12 -0.61
C LEU A 47 7.43 -15.01 0.14
N LEU A 48 6.54 -15.69 -0.57
CA LEU A 48 5.47 -16.48 0.03
C LEU A 48 5.89 -17.89 0.45
N LYS A 49 7.00 -18.41 -0.10
CA LYS A 49 7.61 -19.67 0.38
C LYS A 49 8.18 -19.45 1.78
N ILE A 50 7.43 -19.85 2.80
CA ILE A 50 7.82 -19.68 4.20
C ILE A 50 8.85 -20.74 4.59
N ASP A 51 10.02 -20.26 5.01
CA ASP A 51 11.18 -21.05 5.45
C ASP A 51 11.58 -20.73 6.90
N ALA A 52 11.05 -19.65 7.48
CA ALA A 52 11.37 -19.21 8.82
C ALA A 52 10.18 -18.52 9.51
N LYS A 53 10.04 -18.73 10.83
CA LYS A 53 9.04 -18.03 11.66
C LYS A 53 9.18 -16.51 11.58
N GLN A 54 10.40 -15.99 11.50
CA GLN A 54 10.67 -14.56 11.39
C GLN A 54 10.06 -13.97 10.11
N LYS A 55 10.08 -14.72 8.99
CA LYS A 55 9.52 -14.28 7.72
C LYS A 55 8.00 -14.12 7.79
N VAL A 56 7.32 -15.02 8.49
CA VAL A 56 5.87 -14.88 8.77
C VAL A 56 5.60 -13.63 9.59
N LYS A 57 6.39 -13.40 10.64
CA LYS A 57 6.25 -12.20 11.49
C LYS A 57 6.46 -10.91 10.70
N ASP A 58 7.45 -10.90 9.82
CA ASP A 58 7.75 -9.72 8.99
C ASP A 58 6.66 -9.47 7.94
N LEU A 59 6.13 -10.53 7.30
CA LEU A 59 4.98 -10.42 6.40
C LEU A 59 3.72 -9.92 7.12
N PHE A 60 3.45 -10.44 8.32
CA PHE A 60 2.36 -9.96 9.15
C PHE A 60 2.50 -8.48 9.49
N ASN A 61 3.68 -8.06 9.97
CA ASN A 61 3.94 -6.66 10.33
C ASN A 61 3.86 -5.73 9.10
N TYR A 62 4.32 -6.21 7.94
CA TYR A 62 4.16 -5.50 6.68
C TYR A 62 2.69 -5.27 6.35
N CYS A 63 1.87 -6.33 6.35
CA CYS A 63 0.44 -6.22 6.05
C CYS A 63 -0.29 -5.29 7.03
N VAL A 64 -0.06 -5.44 8.33
CA VAL A 64 -0.68 -4.57 9.34
C VAL A 64 -0.27 -3.11 9.13
N SER A 65 1.01 -2.84 8.85
CA SER A 65 1.50 -1.47 8.61
C SER A 65 0.92 -0.88 7.32
N ALA A 66 0.85 -1.67 6.25
CA ALA A 66 0.27 -1.25 4.97
C ALA A 66 -1.22 -0.92 5.12
N LEU A 67 -1.97 -1.74 5.86
CA LEU A 67 -3.39 -1.51 6.12
C LEU A 67 -3.62 -0.25 6.98
N LYS A 68 -2.74 0.05 7.94
CA LYS A 68 -2.79 1.30 8.70
C LYS A 68 -2.54 2.52 7.80
N ILE A 69 -1.55 2.46 6.91
CA ILE A 69 -1.29 3.51 5.91
C ILE A 69 -2.52 3.71 5.01
N ARG A 70 -3.11 2.60 4.52
CA ARG A 70 -4.32 2.62 3.70
C ARG A 70 -5.47 3.28 4.43
N ALA A 71 -5.77 2.87 5.67
CA ALA A 71 -6.84 3.45 6.47
C ALA A 71 -6.64 4.97 6.65
N PHE A 72 -5.41 5.41 6.92
CA PHE A 72 -5.09 6.83 7.04
C PHE A 72 -5.32 7.61 5.74
N ILE A 73 -4.88 7.09 4.60
CA ILE A 73 -5.03 7.76 3.30
C ILE A 73 -6.51 7.85 2.90
N VAL A 74 -7.26 6.74 3.02
CA VAL A 74 -8.69 6.71 2.68
C VAL A 74 -9.51 7.62 3.60
N ASN A 75 -9.22 7.63 4.90
CA ASN A 75 -9.90 8.52 5.85
C ASN A 75 -9.55 10.00 5.61
N LYS A 76 -8.34 10.31 5.12
CA LYS A 76 -8.01 11.67 4.71
C LYS A 76 -8.70 12.08 3.43
N GLN A 77 -8.75 11.20 2.43
CA GLN A 77 -9.44 11.46 1.16
C GLN A 77 -10.92 11.75 1.41
N THR A 78 -11.60 10.96 2.25
CA THR A 78 -13.01 11.19 2.61
C THR A 78 -13.25 12.54 3.29
N PHE A 79 -12.35 12.98 4.18
CA PHE A 79 -12.46 14.31 4.79
C PHE A 79 -12.32 15.45 3.76
N VAL A 80 -11.34 15.35 2.85
CA VAL A 80 -11.14 16.37 1.81
C VAL A 80 -12.33 16.43 0.86
N SER A 81 -12.84 15.27 0.41
CA SER A 81 -14.04 15.23 -0.45
C SER A 81 -15.21 15.95 0.21
N ASN A 82 -15.50 15.65 1.48
CA ASN A 82 -16.60 16.27 2.21
C ASN A 82 -16.43 17.80 2.35
N SER A 83 -15.21 18.27 2.60
CA SER A 83 -14.94 19.71 2.69
C SER A 83 -15.11 20.46 1.37
N VAL A 84 -14.79 19.82 0.23
CA VAL A 84 -14.98 20.43 -1.10
C VAL A 84 -16.47 20.52 -1.44
N TYR A 85 -17.25 19.47 -1.16
CA TYR A 85 -18.71 19.50 -1.35
C TYR A 85 -19.40 20.57 -0.49
N GLU A 86 -18.92 20.86 0.72
CA GLU A 86 -19.47 21.93 1.55
C GLU A 86 -19.18 23.33 0.96
N ILE A 87 -17.99 23.56 0.42
CA ILE A 87 -17.62 24.84 -0.21
C ILE A 87 -18.41 25.07 -1.50
N ASP A 88 -18.55 24.04 -2.34
CA ASP A 88 -19.28 24.15 -3.60
C ASP A 88 -20.77 24.45 -3.35
N ASN A 89 -21.40 23.82 -2.35
CA ASN A 89 -22.80 24.09 -2.01
C ASN A 89 -23.04 25.51 -1.48
N VAL A 90 -22.07 26.13 -0.78
CA VAL A 90 -22.18 27.52 -0.32
C VAL A 90 -22.07 28.52 -1.48
N ASN A 91 -21.31 28.19 -2.53
CA ASN A 91 -21.15 29.05 -3.71
C ASN A 91 -22.34 29.00 -4.69
N TYR A 92 -23.17 27.95 -4.64
CA TYR A 92 -24.40 27.85 -5.45
C TYR A 92 -25.65 28.47 -4.78
N MET A 93 -25.55 28.92 -3.53
CA MET A 93 -26.66 29.53 -2.78
C MET A 93 -26.55 31.06 -2.60
N ASN A 94 -25.57 31.71 -3.24
CA ASN A 94 -25.43 33.18 -3.24
C ASN A 94 -25.58 33.76 -4.65
#